data_AF-A0AA92S9F4-F1
#
_entry.id   AF-A0AA92S9F4-F1
#
_cell.length_a   1.000
_cell.length_b   1.000
_cell.length_c   1.000
_cell.angle_alpha   90.00
_cell.angle_beta   90.00
_cell.angle_gamma   90.00
#
_symmetry.space_group_name_H-M   'P 1'
#
loop_
_entity.id
_entity.type
_entity.pdbx_description
1 polymer ?
#
loop_
_entity_poly.entity_id
_entity_poly.type
_entity_poly.pdbx_seq_one_letter_code
_entity_poly.pdbx_strand_id
1 'polypeptide(L)'
;MKKRSIAISGLVLAGAIFAGSSLYASEDVEQYEKGNQMKTLNSLGIEAKSDDLVAMKTLTDENGKEWIYNEFTKRAPLMDKIENERSVDVKDAFIEVQDEIMQKHAKVGDTIPVILLDEELKEGSFSFNREDGEALIFKLKYNEKNGKWDYEQEK
;
A
#
# COMPACT_ATOMS: atom_id res chain seq x y z
N MET A 1 19.90 -50.40 39.57
CA MET A 1 18.89 -49.33 39.78
C MET A 1 18.82 -48.44 38.53
N LYS A 2 17.62 -48.35 37.95
CA LYS A 2 16.97 -47.30 37.11
C LYS A 2 17.84 -46.14 36.54
N LYS A 3 17.84 -45.98 35.19
CA LYS A 3 17.18 -44.91 34.38
C LYS A 3 17.86 -43.53 34.48
N ARG A 4 18.13 -42.72 33.44
CA ARG A 4 17.56 -42.52 32.10
C ARG A 4 18.52 -41.62 31.30
N SER A 5 18.62 -41.86 30.00
CA SER A 5 19.13 -40.92 28.99
C SER A 5 18.18 -39.73 28.85
N ILE A 6 18.72 -38.51 28.72
CA ILE A 6 17.98 -37.35 28.20
C ILE A 6 18.89 -36.64 27.21
N ALA A 7 18.56 -36.83 25.93
CA ALA A 7 18.98 -35.93 24.86
C ALA A 7 18.16 -34.65 24.98
N ILE A 8 18.81 -33.49 24.91
CA ILE A 8 18.13 -32.22 24.66
C ILE A 8 18.67 -31.70 23.34
N SER A 9 17.83 -31.87 22.33
CA SER A 9 17.87 -31.20 21.04
C SER A 9 17.95 -29.69 21.25
N GLY A 10 19.08 -29.08 20.86
CA GLY A 10 19.12 -27.65 20.61
C GLY A 10 18.34 -27.36 19.34
N LEU A 11 17.16 -26.79 19.48
CA LEU A 11 16.32 -26.33 18.37
C LEU A 11 17.14 -25.45 17.43
N VAL A 12 17.16 -25.83 16.16
CA VAL A 12 17.47 -24.92 15.04
C VAL A 12 16.33 -23.90 14.99
N LEU A 13 16.62 -22.62 15.24
CA LEU A 13 15.68 -21.56 14.89
C LEU A 13 15.69 -21.45 13.36
N ALA A 14 14.82 -22.22 12.73
CA ALA A 14 14.51 -22.13 11.32
C ALA A 14 13.94 -20.72 11.04
N GLY A 15 14.41 -20.14 9.94
CA GLY A 15 14.14 -18.75 9.58
C GLY A 15 12.69 -18.45 9.22
N ALA A 16 12.38 -17.16 9.25
CA ALA A 16 11.38 -16.60 8.36
C ALA A 16 12.15 -16.01 7.17
N ILE A 17 12.36 -16.81 6.14
CA ILE A 17 12.46 -16.26 4.79
C ILE A 17 11.02 -15.86 4.49
N PHE A 18 10.74 -14.57 4.45
CA PHE A 18 9.51 -14.06 3.85
C PHE A 18 9.57 -14.42 2.35
N ALA A 19 9.19 -15.65 2.03
CA ALA A 19 8.88 -16.04 0.68
C ALA A 19 7.60 -15.28 0.34
N GLY A 20 7.68 -14.40 -0.65
CA GLY A 20 6.63 -13.44 -1.01
C GLY A 20 5.24 -14.04 -0.98
N SER A 21 4.54 -13.81 0.13
CA SER A 21 3.10 -13.98 0.21
C SER A 21 2.50 -12.75 -0.44
N SER A 22 1.60 -12.97 -1.40
CA SER A 22 0.85 -11.88 -1.99
C SER A 22 0.11 -11.16 -0.85
N LEU A 23 0.48 -9.91 -0.57
CA LEU A 23 -0.12 -8.97 0.41
C LEU A 23 -1.64 -8.70 0.19
N TYR A 24 -2.26 -9.49 -0.68
CA TYR A 24 -3.64 -9.47 -1.13
C TYR A 24 -4.51 -10.51 -0.41
N ALA A 25 -3.93 -11.37 0.44
CA ALA A 25 -4.67 -12.28 1.29
C ALA A 25 -5.25 -11.53 2.51
N SER A 26 -6.45 -11.91 2.94
CA SER A 26 -7.14 -11.25 4.07
C SER A 26 -6.34 -11.26 5.37
N GLU A 27 -5.51 -12.29 5.58
CA GLU A 27 -4.62 -12.43 6.75
C GLU A 27 -3.53 -11.35 6.78
N ASP A 28 -3.01 -10.94 5.61
CA ASP A 28 -2.02 -9.87 5.49
C ASP A 28 -2.65 -8.49 5.69
N VAL A 29 -3.98 -8.37 5.63
CA VAL A 29 -4.70 -7.11 5.89
C VAL A 29 -5.00 -6.93 7.37
N GLU A 30 -5.14 -8.02 8.13
CA GLU A 30 -5.42 -7.98 9.59
C GLU A 30 -4.28 -7.37 10.41
N GLN A 31 -3.07 -7.31 9.85
CA GLN A 31 -1.92 -6.66 10.50
C GLN A 31 -1.98 -5.12 10.47
N TYR A 32 -2.91 -4.53 9.73
CA TYR A 32 -3.08 -3.07 9.62
C TYR A 32 -4.21 -2.56 10.50
N GLU A 33 -4.02 -1.36 11.05
CA GLU A 33 -5.09 -0.65 11.75
C GLU A 33 -6.18 -0.23 10.75
N LYS A 34 -7.41 -0.71 11.01
CA LYS A 34 -8.59 -0.29 10.28
C LYS A 34 -8.97 1.12 10.70
N GLY A 35 -8.93 2.05 9.74
CA GLY A 35 -9.48 3.38 9.91
C GLY A 35 -8.44 4.40 10.35
N ASN A 36 -7.84 5.08 9.38
CA ASN A 36 -7.33 6.45 9.56
C ASN A 36 -7.03 7.15 8.22
N GLN A 37 -7.73 6.75 7.15
CA GLN A 37 -7.52 7.24 5.79
C GLN A 37 -7.69 8.76 5.73
N MET A 38 -8.60 9.34 6.53
CA MET A 38 -8.75 10.79 6.65
C MET A 38 -7.48 11.48 7.14
N LYS A 39 -6.75 10.90 8.10
CA LYS A 39 -5.48 11.49 8.57
C LYS A 39 -4.40 11.40 7.49
N THR A 40 -4.35 10.29 6.76
CA THR A 40 -3.46 10.16 5.60
C THR A 40 -3.79 11.21 4.54
N LEU A 41 -5.07 11.37 4.19
CA LEU A 41 -5.55 12.36 3.23
C LEU A 41 -5.25 13.80 3.68
N ASN A 42 -5.47 14.12 4.97
CA ASN A 42 -5.12 15.42 5.52
C ASN A 42 -3.61 15.71 5.40
N SER A 43 -2.76 14.69 5.59
CA SER A 43 -1.30 14.83 5.42
C SER A 43 -0.90 15.05 3.95
N LEU A 44 -1.78 14.68 3.02
CA LEU A 44 -1.66 14.92 1.58
C LEU A 44 -2.33 16.25 1.15
N GLY A 45 -2.79 17.08 2.09
CA GLY A 45 -3.48 18.34 1.78
C GLY A 45 -4.90 18.16 1.25
N ILE A 46 -5.55 17.02 1.54
CA ILE A 46 -6.92 16.71 1.11
C ILE A 46 -7.83 16.63 2.35
N GLU A 47 -8.72 17.62 2.48
CA GLU A 47 -9.77 17.60 3.49
C GLU A 47 -10.94 16.69 3.03
N ALA A 48 -10.99 15.47 3.57
CA ALA A 48 -12.04 14.49 3.25
C ALA A 48 -12.95 14.20 4.46
N LYS A 49 -14.22 13.89 4.19
CA LYS A 49 -15.18 13.36 5.17
C LYS A 49 -15.30 11.86 5.03
N SER A 50 -15.89 11.19 6.02
CA SER A 50 -16.12 9.74 5.97
C SER A 50 -16.89 9.29 4.71
N ASP A 51 -17.89 10.06 4.27
CA ASP A 51 -18.68 9.79 3.06
C ASP A 51 -17.88 10.02 1.75
N ASP A 52 -16.67 10.57 1.86
CA ASP A 52 -15.74 10.73 0.74
C ASP A 52 -14.83 9.51 0.56
N LEU A 53 -14.77 8.61 1.54
CA LEU A 53 -13.92 7.40 1.50
C LEU A 53 -14.55 6.26 0.69
N VAL A 54 -14.98 6.57 -0.53
CA VAL A 54 -15.57 5.62 -1.47
C VAL A 54 -14.58 5.36 -2.60
N ALA A 55 -14.29 4.10 -2.89
CA ALA A 55 -13.40 3.71 -3.99
C ALA A 55 -13.82 4.40 -5.31
N MET A 56 -12.83 4.87 -6.07
CA MET A 56 -12.98 5.62 -7.32
C MET A 56 -13.61 7.02 -7.19
N LYS A 57 -13.86 7.51 -5.98
CA LYS A 57 -14.32 8.89 -5.80
C LYS A 57 -13.19 9.87 -6.12
N THR A 58 -13.51 10.93 -6.85
CA THR A 58 -12.59 12.04 -7.06
C THR A 58 -12.51 12.90 -5.81
N LEU A 59 -11.30 13.12 -5.31
CA LEU A 59 -10.98 14.05 -4.25
C LEU A 59 -10.10 15.17 -4.82
N THR A 60 -10.19 16.35 -4.24
CA THR A 60 -9.41 17.52 -4.68
C THR A 60 -8.47 17.94 -3.56
N ASP A 61 -7.20 18.19 -3.90
CA ASP A 61 -6.23 18.73 -2.96
C ASP A 61 -6.32 20.26 -2.81
N GLU A 62 -5.56 20.80 -1.86
CA GLU A 62 -5.47 22.24 -1.59
C GLU A 62 -5.06 23.09 -2.81
N ASN A 63 -4.39 22.49 -3.80
CA ASN A 63 -3.95 23.15 -5.03
C ASN A 63 -4.98 23.03 -6.16
N GLY A 64 -6.13 22.38 -5.92
CA GLY A 64 -7.17 22.16 -6.91
C GLY A 64 -6.91 20.97 -7.84
N LYS A 65 -5.89 20.14 -7.58
CA LYS A 65 -5.65 18.93 -8.38
C LYS A 65 -6.59 17.82 -7.94
N GLU A 66 -7.17 17.15 -8.93
CA GLU A 66 -8.11 16.06 -8.75
C GLU A 66 -7.39 14.70 -8.73
N TRP A 67 -7.84 13.84 -7.82
CA TRP A 67 -7.25 12.54 -7.53
C TRP A 67 -8.34 11.48 -7.41
N ILE A 68 -8.17 10.36 -8.10
CA ILE A 68 -8.98 9.16 -7.94
C ILE A 68 -8.55 8.48 -6.64
N TYR A 69 -9.43 8.48 -5.65
CA TYR A 69 -9.19 7.86 -4.35
C TYR A 69 -9.53 6.38 -4.33
N ASN A 70 -8.61 5.58 -3.80
CA ASN A 70 -8.89 4.20 -3.40
C ASN A 70 -8.22 3.87 -2.06
N GLU A 71 -8.89 3.04 -1.28
CA GLU A 71 -8.23 2.28 -0.22
C GLU A 71 -7.55 1.06 -0.85
N PHE A 72 -6.35 0.70 -0.38
CA PHE A 72 -5.59 -0.45 -0.89
C PHE A 72 -6.39 -1.75 -0.93
N THR A 73 -7.23 -2.03 0.08
CA THR A 73 -8.03 -3.26 0.14
C THR A 73 -9.22 -3.27 -0.82
N LYS A 74 -9.59 -2.10 -1.36
CA LYS A 74 -10.74 -1.90 -2.26
C LYS A 74 -10.34 -1.40 -3.65
N ARG A 75 -9.07 -1.60 -4.03
CA ARG A 75 -8.48 -1.07 -5.26
C ARG A 75 -8.87 -1.78 -6.55
N ALA A 76 -9.65 -2.87 -6.50
CA ALA A 76 -9.99 -3.65 -7.70
C ALA A 76 -10.56 -2.79 -8.85
N PRO A 77 -11.52 -1.86 -8.62
CA PRO A 77 -12.02 -0.99 -9.68
C PRO A 77 -10.95 -0.05 -10.28
N LEU A 78 -9.95 0.35 -9.47
CA LEU A 78 -8.82 1.14 -9.97
C LEU A 78 -7.91 0.31 -10.86
N MET A 79 -7.65 -0.94 -10.49
CA MET A 79 -6.84 -1.85 -11.30
C MET A 79 -7.52 -2.11 -12.65
N ASP A 80 -8.84 -2.31 -12.64
CA ASP A 80 -9.64 -2.46 -13.87
C ASP A 80 -9.55 -1.19 -14.74
N LYS A 81 -9.62 0.01 -14.14
CA LYS A 81 -9.47 1.27 -14.89
C LYS A 81 -8.08 1.36 -15.56
N ILE A 82 -7.00 1.06 -14.82
CA ILE A 82 -5.63 1.10 -15.36
C ILE A 82 -5.48 0.09 -16.51
N GLU A 83 -5.99 -1.13 -16.35
CA GLU A 83 -5.93 -2.14 -17.41
C GLU A 83 -6.67 -1.71 -18.67
N ASN A 84 -7.88 -1.15 -18.51
CA ASN A 84 -8.73 -0.76 -19.63
C ASN A 84 -8.23 0.48 -20.37
N GLU A 85 -7.67 1.46 -19.67
CA GLU A 85 -7.25 2.74 -20.26
C GLU A 85 -5.76 2.78 -20.63
N ARG A 86 -4.95 1.89 -20.05
CA ARG A 86 -3.52 1.76 -20.35
C ARG A 86 -3.23 0.37 -20.91
N SER A 87 -2.99 -0.60 -20.05
CA SER A 87 -2.77 -2.01 -20.39
C SER A 87 -2.63 -2.86 -19.13
N VAL A 88 -2.70 -4.19 -19.31
CA VAL A 88 -2.38 -5.18 -18.26
C VAL A 88 -0.97 -4.93 -17.69
N ASP A 89 0.03 -4.72 -18.55
CA ASP A 89 1.42 -4.50 -18.13
C ASP A 89 1.57 -3.27 -17.22
N VAL A 90 0.82 -2.19 -17.50
CA VAL A 90 0.85 -0.97 -16.66
C VAL A 90 0.17 -1.20 -15.31
N LYS A 91 -0.92 -1.96 -15.28
CA LYS A 91 -1.57 -2.39 -14.03
C LYS A 91 -0.63 -3.26 -13.20
N ASP A 92 0.02 -4.23 -13.82
CA ASP A 92 0.94 -5.14 -13.14
C ASP A 92 2.15 -4.39 -12.58
N ALA A 93 2.74 -3.46 -13.36
CA ALA A 93 3.79 -2.58 -12.87
C ALA A 93 3.33 -1.65 -11.72
N PHE A 94 2.07 -1.22 -11.72
CA PHE A 94 1.51 -0.41 -10.64
C PHE A 94 1.30 -1.23 -9.36
N ILE A 95 0.96 -2.50 -9.50
CA ILE A 95 0.90 -3.47 -8.39
C ILE A 95 2.30 -3.70 -7.83
N GLU A 96 3.28 -3.97 -8.69
CA GLU A 96 4.66 -4.23 -8.28
C GLU A 96 5.26 -3.10 -7.44
N VAL A 97 5.05 -1.84 -7.83
CA VAL A 97 5.59 -0.70 -7.07
C VAL A 97 4.95 -0.58 -5.68
N GLN A 98 3.65 -0.88 -5.55
CA GLN A 98 2.97 -0.88 -4.25
C GLN A 98 3.51 -2.00 -3.37
N ASP A 99 3.70 -3.19 -3.93
CA ASP A 99 4.24 -4.33 -3.22
C ASP A 99 5.68 -4.05 -2.75
N GLU A 100 6.52 -3.42 -3.59
CA GLU A 100 7.87 -3.00 -3.19
C GLU A 100 7.84 -2.04 -2.01
N ILE A 101 6.98 -1.01 -2.07
CA ILE A 101 6.85 -0.03 -0.99
C ILE A 101 6.40 -0.73 0.30
N MET A 102 5.39 -1.59 0.23
CA MET A 102 4.86 -2.31 1.39
C MET A 102 5.92 -3.22 2.00
N GLN A 103 6.62 -4.03 1.19
CA GLN A 103 7.67 -4.93 1.70
C GLN A 103 8.82 -4.20 2.39
N LYS A 104 9.17 -3.01 1.90
CA LYS A 104 10.31 -2.25 2.39
C LYS A 104 9.97 -1.33 3.56
N HIS A 105 8.75 -0.80 3.60
CA HIS A 105 8.39 0.28 4.51
C HIS A 105 7.25 -0.06 5.47
N ALA A 106 6.34 -0.98 5.14
CA ALA A 106 5.21 -1.29 6.01
C ALA A 106 5.65 -2.03 7.29
N LYS A 107 4.93 -1.76 8.37
CA LYS A 107 5.08 -2.39 9.67
C LYS A 107 3.71 -2.80 10.18
N VAL A 108 3.68 -3.81 11.04
CA VAL A 108 2.47 -4.19 11.78
C VAL A 108 2.00 -2.99 12.60
N GLY A 109 0.70 -2.72 12.58
CA GLY A 109 0.09 -1.56 13.24
C GLY A 109 -0.01 -0.31 12.37
N ASP A 110 0.59 -0.29 11.17
CA ASP A 110 0.35 0.79 10.22
C ASP A 110 -1.12 0.82 9.77
N THR A 111 -1.59 1.98 9.33
CA THR A 111 -2.95 2.11 8.79
C THR A 111 -3.03 1.53 7.39
N ILE A 112 -4.22 1.10 6.96
CA ILE A 112 -4.44 0.67 5.57
C ILE A 112 -4.02 1.79 4.59
N PRO A 113 -3.20 1.47 3.57
CA PRO A 113 -2.75 2.48 2.62
C PRO A 113 -3.86 3.11 1.79
N VAL A 114 -3.69 4.40 1.54
CA VAL A 114 -4.44 5.21 0.60
C VAL A 114 -3.68 5.26 -0.72
N ILE A 115 -4.41 5.06 -1.80
CA ILE A 115 -3.94 5.21 -3.17
C ILE A 115 -4.64 6.44 -3.76
N LEU A 116 -3.85 7.39 -4.23
CA LEU A 116 -4.30 8.48 -5.09
C LEU A 116 -3.67 8.32 -6.46
N LEU A 117 -4.44 8.54 -7.50
CA LEU A 117 -3.95 8.53 -8.87
C LEU A 117 -4.62 9.66 -9.63
N ASP A 118 -3.88 10.38 -10.46
CA ASP A 118 -4.48 11.39 -11.35
C ASP A 118 -5.36 10.73 -12.42
N GLU A 119 -6.24 11.51 -13.03
CA GLU A 119 -7.14 10.99 -14.07
C GLU A 119 -6.39 10.47 -15.30
N GLU A 120 -5.22 11.02 -15.58
CA GLU A 120 -4.35 10.56 -16.65
C GLU A 120 -3.63 9.25 -16.33
N LEU A 121 -3.67 8.76 -15.08
CA LEU A 121 -2.99 7.54 -14.66
C LEU A 121 -1.47 7.60 -14.93
N LYS A 122 -0.85 8.74 -14.62
CA LYS A 122 0.60 9.00 -14.76
C LYS A 122 1.27 9.39 -13.46
N GLU A 123 0.55 9.98 -12.52
CA GLU A 123 1.08 10.46 -11.26
C GLU A 123 0.14 10.06 -10.13
N GLY A 124 0.70 9.78 -8.96
CA GLY A 124 -0.09 9.32 -7.83
C GLY A 124 0.63 9.44 -6.51
N SER A 125 -0.03 8.96 -5.47
CA SER A 125 0.61 8.69 -4.19
C SER A 125 0.13 7.36 -3.63
N PHE A 126 1.03 6.71 -2.92
CA PHE A 126 0.75 5.57 -2.07
C PHE A 126 1.15 5.96 -0.66
N SER A 127 0.21 6.03 0.27
CA SER A 127 0.48 6.66 1.56
C SER A 127 -0.23 5.95 2.71
N PHE A 128 0.40 5.93 3.88
CA PHE A 128 -0.18 5.36 5.11
C PHE A 128 0.47 6.01 6.33
N ASN A 129 -0.20 5.92 7.48
CA ASN A 129 0.38 6.37 8.75
C ASN A 129 0.91 5.20 9.56
N ARG A 130 1.96 5.48 10.33
CA ARG A 130 2.41 4.67 11.46
C ARG A 130 1.39 4.74 12.62
N GLU A 131 1.48 3.78 13.53
CA GLU A 131 0.73 3.76 14.79
C GLU A 131 1.00 5.02 15.64
N ASP A 132 2.23 5.54 15.63
CA ASP A 132 2.60 6.80 16.30
C ASP A 132 2.07 8.06 15.60
N GLY A 133 1.51 7.88 14.40
CA GLY A 133 0.88 8.92 13.61
C GLY A 133 1.77 9.62 12.59
N GLU A 134 3.03 9.21 12.41
CA GLU A 134 3.88 9.64 11.29
C GLU A 134 3.23 9.24 9.95
N ALA A 135 3.09 10.19 9.03
CA ALA A 135 2.62 9.93 7.67
C ALA A 135 3.79 9.53 6.78
N LEU A 136 3.66 8.39 6.10
CA LEU A 136 4.56 7.99 5.02
C LEU A 136 3.87 8.21 3.69
N ILE A 137 4.48 9.06 2.87
CA ILE A 137 3.96 9.46 1.58
C ILE A 137 4.96 9.05 0.51
N PHE A 138 4.52 8.21 -0.42
CA PHE A 138 5.32 7.78 -1.56
C PHE A 138 4.69 8.34 -2.82
N LYS A 139 5.35 9.31 -3.45
CA LYS A 139 4.91 9.88 -4.74
C LYS A 139 5.23 8.88 -5.83
N LEU A 140 4.24 8.58 -6.67
CA LEU A 140 4.35 7.62 -7.76
C LEU A 140 4.37 8.37 -9.09
N LYS A 141 5.19 7.89 -10.04
CA LYS A 141 5.21 8.40 -11.40
C LYS A 141 5.39 7.29 -12.41
N TYR A 142 4.52 7.24 -13.40
CA TYR A 142 4.63 6.31 -14.50
C TYR A 142 5.71 6.76 -15.48
N ASN A 143 6.60 5.85 -15.82
CA ASN A 143 7.71 6.05 -16.74
C ASN A 143 7.43 5.30 -18.04
N GLU A 144 6.85 6.01 -19.00
CA GLU A 144 6.46 5.47 -20.31
C GLU A 144 7.65 4.86 -21.08
N LYS A 145 8.89 5.27 -20.79
CA LYS A 145 10.07 4.78 -21.52
C LYS A 145 10.46 3.36 -21.15
N ASN A 146 10.23 2.97 -19.89
CA ASN A 146 10.59 1.65 -19.37
C ASN A 146 9.37 0.82 -18.95
N GLY A 147 8.15 1.39 -19.02
CA GLY A 147 6.91 0.72 -18.67
C GLY A 147 6.78 0.46 -17.17
N LYS A 148 7.42 1.26 -16.31
CA LYS A 148 7.43 1.05 -14.85
C LYS A 148 6.86 2.24 -14.10
N TRP A 149 6.48 1.99 -12.85
CA TRP A 149 6.20 3.06 -11.90
C TRP A 149 7.41 3.28 -11.01
N ASP A 150 7.89 4.51 -10.98
CA ASP A 150 8.95 4.96 -10.07
C ASP A 150 8.29 5.56 -8.82
N TYR A 151 8.94 5.43 -7.66
CA TYR A 151 8.49 6.10 -6.42
C TYR A 151 9.60 6.88 -5.72
N GLU A 152 9.21 7.96 -5.05
CA GLU A 152 10.05 8.71 -4.13
C GLU A 152 9.30 8.91 -2.81
N GLN A 153 9.97 8.65 -1.69
CA GLN A 153 9.42 8.95 -0.38
C GLN A 153 9.58 10.44 -0.07
N GLU A 154 8.48 11.11 0.24
CA GLU A 154 8.48 12.50 0.71
C GLU A 154 9.12 12.58 2.11
N LYS A 155 9.99 13.57 2.30
CA LYS A 155 10.81 13.76 3.51
C LYS A 155 10.20 14.75 4.49
#